data_AF-A0A532TN50-F1
#
_entry.id   AF-A0A532TN50-F1
#
_cell.length_a   1.000
_cell.length_b   1.000
_cell.length_c   1.000
_cell.angle_alpha   90.00
_cell.angle_beta   90.00
_cell.angle_gamma   90.00
#
_symmetry.space_group_name_H-M   'P 1'
#
loop_
_entity.id
_entity.type
_entity.pdbx_description
1 polymer ?
#
loop_
_entity_poly.entity_id
_entity_poly.type
_entity_poly.pdbx_seq_one_letter_code
_entity_poly.pdbx_strand_id
1 'polypeptide(L)'
;MSELNLILFEFYSLLAFFIFIFAFSVISAEPITIFISIVLFFIFLMPFFQILNEIEVFAFSEGFETIFFKTVVSYSKLLVVFIGIFLFIELIYVFLFS
;
A
#
# COMPACT_ATOMS: atom_id res chain seq x y z
N MET A 1 -18.24 -13.41 -10.76
CA MET A 1 -17.48 -12.17 -10.58
C MET A 1 -16.61 -12.02 -11.82
N SER A 2 -16.58 -10.86 -12.49
CA SER A 2 -15.60 -10.63 -13.55
C SER A 2 -14.19 -10.62 -12.93
N GLU A 3 -13.19 -11.11 -13.66
CA GLU A 3 -11.80 -11.19 -13.21
C GLU A 3 -11.27 -9.83 -12.71
N LEU A 4 -11.59 -8.76 -13.43
CA LEU A 4 -11.32 -7.37 -13.04
C LEU A 4 -11.88 -7.00 -11.67
N ASN A 5 -13.09 -7.45 -11.32
CA ASN A 5 -13.70 -7.11 -10.04
C ASN A 5 -12.96 -7.78 -8.88
N LEU A 6 -12.40 -8.97 -9.11
CA LEU A 6 -11.59 -9.67 -8.11
C LEU A 6 -10.24 -8.97 -7.89
N ILE A 7 -9.55 -8.62 -8.98
CA ILE A 7 -8.28 -7.86 -8.92
C ILE A 7 -8.49 -6.51 -8.22
N LEU A 8 -9.56 -5.78 -8.58
CA LEU A 8 -9.90 -4.50 -7.94
C LEU A 8 -10.23 -4.68 -6.46
N PHE A 9 -10.95 -5.73 -6.09
CA PHE A 9 -11.23 -6.03 -4.69
C PHE A 9 -9.94 -6.26 -3.88
N GLU A 10 -9.02 -7.08 -4.40
CA GLU A 10 -7.72 -7.34 -3.76
C GLU A 10 -6.89 -6.05 -3.64
N PHE A 11 -6.85 -5.25 -4.70
CA PHE A 11 -6.19 -3.94 -4.70
C PHE A 11 -6.73 -3.01 -3.61
N TYR A 12 -8.04 -2.81 -3.53
CA TYR A 12 -8.64 -1.93 -2.52
C TYR A 12 -8.48 -2.48 -1.11
N SER A 13 -8.53 -3.80 -0.94
CA SER A 13 -8.30 -4.46 0.35
C SER A 13 -6.88 -4.21 0.86
N LEU A 14 -5.87 -4.39 0.01
CA LEU A 14 -4.47 -4.10 0.37
C LEU A 14 -4.23 -2.62 0.61
N LEU A 15 -4.81 -1.74 -0.21
CA LEU A 15 -4.71 -0.29 0.01
C LEU A 15 -5.30 0.11 1.37
N ALA A 16 -6.49 -0.41 1.70
CA ALA A 16 -7.13 -0.18 2.99
C ALA A 16 -6.27 -0.72 4.14
N PHE A 17 -5.64 -1.88 3.96
CA PHE A 17 -4.73 -2.45 4.94
C PHE A 17 -3.48 -1.58 5.17
N PHE A 18 -2.86 -1.02 4.12
CA PHE A 18 -1.76 -0.07 4.30
C PHE A 18 -2.18 1.19 5.05
N ILE A 19 -3.34 1.74 4.72
CA ILE A 19 -3.90 2.91 5.43
C ILE A 19 -4.17 2.57 6.90
N PHE A 20 -4.65 1.36 7.18
CA PHE A 20 -4.84 0.89 8.55
C PHE A 20 -3.51 0.77 9.31
N ILE A 21 -2.48 0.17 8.71
CA ILE A 21 -1.13 0.11 9.30
C ILE A 21 -0.62 1.50 9.64
N PHE A 22 -0.76 2.44 8.71
CA PHE A 22 -0.34 3.83 8.89
C PHE A 22 -1.09 4.50 10.04
N ALA A 23 -2.42 4.42 10.06
CA ALA A 23 -3.21 4.99 11.15
C ALA A 23 -2.86 4.36 12.50
N PHE A 24 -2.62 3.05 12.53
CA PHE A 24 -2.24 2.32 13.73
C PHE A 24 -0.86 2.72 14.25
N SER A 25 0.11 2.98 13.37
CA SER A 25 1.44 3.44 13.76
C SER A 25 1.40 4.86 14.33
N VAL A 26 0.70 5.78 13.65
CA VAL A 26 0.55 7.19 14.05
C VAL A 26 -0.06 7.35 15.46
N ILE A 27 -1.00 6.48 15.81
CA ILE A 27 -1.67 6.52 17.12
C ILE A 27 -0.81 5.85 18.20
N SER A 28 0.14 4.99 17.83
CA SER A 28 0.94 4.24 18.78
C SER A 28 2.20 5.01 19.21
N ALA A 29 2.45 5.04 20.52
CA ALA A 29 3.69 5.57 21.08
C ALA A 29 4.73 4.47 21.33
N GLU A 30 4.41 3.20 21.05
CA GLU A 30 5.27 2.07 21.39
C GLU A 30 6.18 1.65 20.22
N PRO A 31 7.51 1.58 20.41
CA PRO A 31 8.45 1.21 19.35
C PRO A 31 8.14 -0.15 18.71
N ILE A 32 7.69 -1.12 19.53
CA ILE A 32 7.34 -2.48 19.08
C ILE A 32 6.17 -2.44 18.09
N THR A 33 5.18 -1.59 18.33
CA THR A 33 4.01 -1.47 17.45
C THR A 33 4.42 -0.93 16.09
N ILE A 34 5.25 0.12 16.05
CA ILE A 34 5.76 0.70 14.80
C ILE A 34 6.62 -0.33 14.05
N PHE A 35 7.44 -1.11 14.77
CA PHE A 35 8.23 -2.17 14.17
C PHE A 35 7.34 -3.26 13.52
N ILE A 36 6.29 -3.70 14.21
CA ILE A 36 5.32 -4.66 13.65
C ILE A 36 4.65 -4.08 12.39
N SER A 37 4.25 -2.81 12.44
CA SER A 37 3.69 -2.08 11.29
C SER A 37 4.64 -2.08 10.08
N ILE A 38 5.94 -1.86 10.30
CA ILE A 38 6.97 -1.93 9.24
C ILE A 38 7.10 -3.34 8.67
N VAL A 39 7.16 -4.36 9.53
CA VAL A 39 7.27 -5.76 9.09
C VAL A 39 6.07 -6.14 8.22
N LEU A 40 4.85 -5.81 8.67
CA LEU A 40 3.64 -6.06 7.90
C LEU A 40 3.66 -5.27 6.59
N PHE A 41 4.04 -3.99 6.62
CA PHE A 41 4.16 -3.17 5.42
C PHE A 41 5.05 -3.85 4.36
N PHE A 42 6.22 -4.35 4.74
CA PHE A 42 7.12 -5.04 3.81
C PHE A 42 6.58 -6.36 3.28
N ILE A 43 5.94 -7.17 4.13
CA ILE A 43 5.32 -8.44 3.72
C ILE A 43 4.28 -8.19 2.63
N PHE A 44 3.45 -7.17 2.80
CA PHE A 44 2.36 -6.86 1.88
C PHE A 44 2.77 -5.96 0.70
N LEU A 45 3.99 -5.41 0.72
CA LEU A 45 4.51 -4.59 -0.38
C LEU A 45 4.63 -5.39 -1.69
N MET A 46 5.13 -6.62 -1.60
CA MET A 46 5.29 -7.51 -2.76
C MET A 46 3.95 -7.87 -3.43
N PRO A 47 2.94 -8.41 -2.71
CA PRO A 47 1.65 -8.72 -3.32
C PRO A 47 0.95 -7.48 -3.87
N PHE A 48 1.13 -6.32 -3.24
CA PHE A 48 0.58 -5.06 -3.77
C PHE A 48 1.16 -4.71 -5.15
N PHE A 49 2.48 -4.81 -5.34
CA PHE A 49 3.09 -4.56 -6.65
C PHE A 49 2.69 -5.60 -7.71
N GLN A 50 2.45 -6.84 -7.32
CA GLN A 50 1.94 -7.87 -8.22
C GLN A 50 0.55 -7.49 -8.75
N ILE A 51 -0.37 -7.10 -7.86
CA ILE A 51 -1.73 -6.68 -8.23
C ILE A 51 -1.70 -5.43 -9.12
N LEU A 52 -0.84 -4.45 -8.83
CA LEU A 52 -0.68 -3.29 -9.71
C LEU A 52 -0.25 -3.68 -11.13
N ASN A 53 0.66 -4.64 -11.26
CA ASN A 53 1.09 -5.15 -12.57
C ASN A 53 -0.05 -5.90 -13.28
N GLU A 54 -0.86 -6.68 -12.57
CA GLU A 54 -2.04 -7.34 -13.14
C GLU A 54 -3.07 -6.33 -13.65
N ILE A 55 -3.32 -5.24 -12.91
CA ILE A 55 -4.19 -4.14 -13.36
C ILE A 55 -3.64 -3.50 -14.64
N GLU A 56 -2.33 -3.25 -14.71
CA GLU A 56 -1.68 -2.68 -15.90
C GLU A 56 -1.82 -3.62 -17.13
N VAL A 57 -1.59 -4.93 -16.95
CA VAL A 57 -1.74 -5.94 -18.00
C VAL A 57 -3.19 -6.07 -18.46
N PHE A 58 -4.14 -6.12 -17.52
CA PHE A 58 -5.56 -6.23 -17.83
C PHE A 58 -6.09 -5.00 -18.57
N ALA A 59 -5.68 -3.80 -18.14
CA ALA A 59 -6.03 -2.55 -18.82
C ALA A 59 -5.49 -2.51 -20.25
N PHE A 60 -4.27 -3.01 -20.47
CA PHE A 60 -3.68 -3.12 -21.80
C PHE A 60 -4.41 -4.15 -22.68
N SER A 61 -4.74 -5.34 -22.14
CA SER A 61 -5.36 -6.43 -22.92
C SER A 61 -6.78 -6.11 -23.37
N GLU A 62 -7.55 -5.43 -22.54
CA GLU A 62 -8.93 -5.02 -22.86
C GLU A 62 -8.98 -3.73 -23.71
N GLY A 63 -7.83 -3.17 -24.08
CA GLY A 63 -7.76 -1.95 -24.90
C GLY A 63 -8.26 -0.70 -24.17
N PHE A 64 -8.27 -0.71 -22.84
CA PHE A 64 -8.64 0.45 -22.06
C PHE A 64 -7.53 1.51 -22.15
N GLU A 65 -7.67 2.51 -23.02
CA GLU A 65 -6.90 3.79 -22.95
C GLU A 65 -7.35 4.64 -21.76
N THR A 66 -7.37 4.05 -20.57
CA THR A 66 -7.98 4.65 -19.41
C THR A 66 -6.91 5.34 -18.59
N ILE A 67 -6.75 6.62 -18.89
CA ILE A 67 -6.03 7.59 -18.04
C ILE A 67 -6.38 7.36 -16.56
N PHE A 68 -7.62 6.99 -16.26
CA PHE A 68 -8.08 6.60 -14.93
C PHE A 68 -7.21 5.51 -14.26
N PHE A 69 -7.05 4.33 -14.86
CA PHE A 69 -6.29 3.23 -14.23
C PHE A 69 -4.82 3.58 -14.06
N LYS A 70 -4.21 4.21 -15.07
CA LYS A 70 -2.83 4.70 -14.98
C LYS A 70 -2.65 5.71 -13.83
N THR A 71 -3.65 6.57 -13.64
CA THR A 71 -3.67 7.56 -12.56
C THR A 71 -3.81 6.89 -11.21
N VAL A 72 -4.76 5.95 -11.05
CA VAL A 72 -4.97 5.18 -9.82
C VAL A 72 -3.69 4.43 -9.44
N VAL A 73 -3.11 3.66 -10.36
CA VAL A 73 -1.87 2.90 -10.12
C VAL A 73 -0.73 3.83 -9.68
N SER A 74 -0.55 4.97 -10.35
CA SER A 74 0.50 5.95 -10.02
C SER A 74 0.31 6.54 -8.61
N TYR A 75 -0.89 7.02 -8.29
CA TYR A 75 -1.16 7.60 -6.96
C TYR A 75 -1.07 6.57 -5.85
N SER A 76 -1.46 5.32 -6.09
CA SER A 76 -1.35 4.26 -5.09
C SER A 76 0.10 3.87 -4.82
N LYS A 77 0.98 3.87 -5.84
CA LYS A 77 2.43 3.73 -5.65
C LYS A 77 2.97 4.87 -4.77
N LEU A 78 2.60 6.12 -5.06
CA LEU A 78 3.02 7.28 -4.28
C LEU A 78 2.55 7.21 -2.82
N LEU A 79 1.30 6.82 -2.59
CA LEU A 79 0.73 6.67 -1.25
C LEU A 79 1.49 5.61 -0.44
N VAL A 80 1.76 4.44 -1.03
CA VAL A 80 2.50 3.36 -0.35
C VAL A 80 3.94 3.79 -0.04
N VAL A 81 4.60 4.50 -0.96
CA VAL A 81 5.93 5.07 -0.70
C VAL A 81 5.90 6.08 0.45
N PHE A 82 4.90 6.96 0.48
CA PHE A 82 4.72 7.91 1.58
C PHE A 82 4.56 7.20 2.93
N ILE A 83 3.71 6.18 3.00
CA ILE A 83 3.52 5.38 4.23
C ILE A 83 4.84 4.72 4.66
N GLY A 84 5.56 4.11 3.72
CA GLY A 84 6.84 3.48 4.01
C GLY A 84 7.84 4.46 4.63
N ILE A 85 8.03 5.62 3.99
CA ILE A 85 8.93 6.67 4.50
C ILE A 85 8.50 7.14 5.89
N PHE A 86 7.20 7.37 6.08
CA PHE A 86 6.67 7.80 7.37
C PHE A 86 6.98 6.80 8.48
N LEU A 87 6.68 5.52 8.26
CA LEU A 87 6.94 4.45 9.24
C LEU A 87 8.42 4.39 9.64
N PHE A 88 9.34 4.56 8.69
CA PHE A 88 10.78 4.62 8.98
C PHE A 88 11.16 5.82 9.84
N ILE A 89 10.67 7.01 9.51
CA ILE A 89 10.94 8.23 10.28
C ILE A 89 10.37 8.11 11.68
N GLU A 90 9.15 7.60 11.81
CA GLU A 90 8.45 7.40 13.07
C GLU A 90 9.20 6.43 13.98
N LEU A 91 9.70 5.31 13.44
CA LEU A 91 10.51 4.37 14.21
C LEU A 91 11.77 5.03 14.77
N ILE A 92 12.49 5.81 13.94
CA ILE A 92 13.69 6.52 14.38
C ILE A 92 13.34 7.54 15.46
N TYR A 93 12.25 8.30 15.27
CA TYR A 93 11.80 9.29 16.23
C TYR A 93 11.44 8.64 17.57
N VAL A 94 10.57 7.64 17.58
CA VAL A 94 10.16 6.97 18.82
C VAL A 94 11.34 6.28 19.49
N PHE A 95 12.26 5.67 18.74
CA PHE A 95 13.45 5.05 19.32
C PHE A 95 14.41 6.06 20.00
N LEU A 96 14.47 7.31 19.54
CA LEU A 96 15.34 8.34 20.10
C LEU A 96 14.71 9.13 21.26
N PHE A 97 13.38 9.20 21.31
CA PHE A 97 12.64 10.07 22.23
C PHE A 97 11.66 9.36 23.17
N SER A 98 11.51 8.03 23.06
CA SER A 98 10.84 7.15 24.04
C SER A 98 11.80 6.66 25.11
#